data_AF-A0A2E0PSF8-F1
#
_entry.id   AF-A0A2E0PSF8-F1
#
_cell.length_a   1.000
_cell.length_b   1.000
_cell.length_c   1.000
_cell.angle_alpha   90.00
_cell.angle_beta   90.00
_cell.angle_gamma   90.00
#
_symmetry.space_group_name_H-M   'P 1'
#
loop_
_entity.id
_entity.type
_entity.pdbx_description
1 polymer ?
#
loop_
_entity_poly.entity_id
_entity_poly.type
_entity_poly.pdbx_seq_one_letter_code
_entity_poly.pdbx_strand_id
1 'polypeptide(L)'
;MRDWLADAVESYNRDSFDQRDRYPTFLLIPLETLRTVIEWAMESIPDEVLIGFDPDPDRPNPEYSEDLFGPSRPSFSGHGYLLGAPHIVNVGDSYSVHHVPEEWTDGVFSEERGARGSRFSSFLHSHPNAYAHPSQSDAEAAQWTEG
;
A
#
# COMPACT_ATOMS: atom_id res chain seq x y z
N MET A 1 21.27 -8.93 -18.01
CA MET A 1 19.86 -8.56 -18.26
C MET A 1 19.52 -7.56 -17.17
N ARG A 2 19.06 -6.34 -17.49
CA ARG A 2 18.62 -5.41 -16.43
C ARG A 2 17.39 -5.99 -15.75
N ASP A 3 17.26 -5.72 -14.45
CA ASP A 3 16.09 -6.13 -13.69
C ASP A 3 14.89 -5.27 -14.13
N TRP A 4 13.91 -5.90 -14.78
CA TRP A 4 12.74 -5.21 -15.34
C TRP A 4 11.98 -4.40 -14.28
N LEU A 5 11.96 -4.89 -13.03
CA LEU A 5 11.27 -4.21 -11.95
C LEU A 5 12.02 -2.95 -11.52
N ALA A 6 13.35 -2.98 -11.52
CA ALA A 6 14.17 -1.82 -11.22
C ALA A 6 13.97 -0.72 -12.26
N ASP A 7 13.96 -1.08 -13.56
CA ASP A 7 13.72 -0.12 -14.65
C ASP A 7 12.29 0.48 -14.55
N ALA A 8 11.27 -0.33 -14.21
CA ALA A 8 9.89 0.12 -14.03
C ALA A 8 9.74 1.07 -12.83
N VAL A 9 10.33 0.72 -11.69
CA VAL A 9 10.30 1.55 -10.47
C VAL A 9 11.06 2.86 -10.66
N GLU A 10 12.18 2.85 -11.41
CA GLU A 10 12.89 4.09 -11.74
C GLU A 10 11.99 5.05 -12.53
N SER A 11 11.26 4.52 -13.52
CA SER A 11 10.32 5.34 -14.30
C SER A 11 9.17 5.88 -13.44
N TYR A 12 8.57 5.02 -12.61
CA TYR A 12 7.48 5.42 -11.72
C TYR A 12 7.93 6.51 -10.73
N ASN A 13 9.10 6.33 -10.09
CA ASN A 13 9.62 7.29 -9.12
C ASN A 13 9.94 8.65 -9.75
N ARG A 14 10.41 8.67 -11.01
CA ARG A 14 10.61 9.92 -11.76
C ARG A 14 9.28 10.63 -11.99
N ASP A 15 8.25 9.91 -12.43
CA ASP A 15 6.92 10.48 -12.62
C ASP A 15 6.28 10.97 -11.30
N SER A 16 6.50 10.24 -10.20
CA SER A 16 6.07 10.65 -8.86
C SER A 16 6.81 11.91 -8.39
N PHE A 17 8.12 12.01 -8.67
CA PHE A 17 8.89 13.20 -8.32
C PHE A 17 8.41 14.44 -9.09
N ASP A 18 8.15 14.30 -10.39
CA ASP A 18 7.65 15.40 -11.22
C ASP A 18 6.25 15.88 -10.78
N GLN A 19 5.48 15.01 -10.13
CA GLN A 19 4.13 15.29 -9.64
C GLN A 19 4.05 15.47 -8.12
N ARG A 20 5.19 15.54 -7.41
CA ARG A 20 5.24 15.45 -5.94
C ARG A 20 4.33 16.43 -5.21
N ASP A 21 4.16 17.64 -5.74
CA ASP A 21 3.31 18.68 -5.15
C ASP A 21 1.80 18.36 -5.19
N ARG A 22 1.40 17.31 -5.92
CA ARG A 22 0.00 16.84 -6.00
C ARG A 22 -0.36 15.87 -4.88
N TYR A 23 0.62 15.27 -4.21
CA TYR A 23 0.36 14.26 -3.20
C TYR A 23 0.25 14.89 -1.80
N PRO A 24 -0.75 14.51 -1.00
CA PRO A 24 -0.85 14.98 0.39
C PRO A 24 0.18 14.30 1.31
N THR A 25 0.74 13.16 0.89
CA THR A 25 1.75 12.36 1.59
C THR A 25 2.41 11.38 0.61
N PHE A 26 3.44 10.67 1.05
CA PHE A 26 4.07 9.59 0.31
C PHE A 26 4.35 8.38 1.22
N LEU A 27 4.45 7.20 0.61
CA LEU A 27 4.88 5.95 1.24
C LEU A 27 6.00 5.35 0.38
N LEU A 28 6.96 4.69 1.01
CA LEU A 28 8.09 4.07 0.32
C LEU A 28 7.97 2.55 0.44
N ILE A 29 7.87 1.87 -0.69
CA ILE A 29 7.82 0.40 -0.77
C ILE A 29 9.20 -0.10 -1.19
N PRO A 30 9.87 -0.94 -0.38
CA PRO A 30 11.12 -1.57 -0.80
C PRO A 30 10.93 -2.42 -2.06
N LEU A 31 11.97 -2.49 -2.91
CA LEU A 31 11.90 -3.21 -4.19
C LEU A 31 11.61 -4.70 -3.99
N GLU A 32 12.19 -5.29 -2.94
CA GLU A 32 11.94 -6.67 -2.53
C GLU A 32 10.49 -6.90 -2.11
N THR A 33 9.89 -5.96 -1.38
CA THR A 33 8.49 -6.01 -0.97
C THR A 33 7.57 -5.90 -2.17
N LEU A 34 7.83 -4.96 -3.07
CA LEU A 34 7.05 -4.77 -4.29
C LEU A 34 7.13 -6.00 -5.21
N ARG A 35 8.29 -6.64 -5.31
CA ARG A 35 8.46 -7.88 -6.07
C ARG A 35 7.54 -8.97 -5.55
N THR A 36 7.56 -9.24 -4.24
CA THR A 36 6.70 -10.24 -3.61
C THR A 36 5.22 -9.95 -3.85
N VAL A 37 4.81 -8.68 -3.74
CA VAL A 37 3.44 -8.23 -4.01
C VAL A 37 3.02 -8.55 -5.45
N ILE A 38 3.87 -8.24 -6.43
CA ILE A 38 3.58 -8.51 -7.84
C ILE A 38 3.55 -10.03 -8.10
N GLU A 39 4.47 -10.79 -7.52
CA GLU A 39 4.49 -12.25 -7.64
C GLU A 39 3.18 -12.87 -7.13
N TRP A 40 2.72 -12.50 -5.93
CA TRP A 40 1.44 -12.97 -5.39
C TRP A 40 0.24 -12.56 -6.24
N ALA A 41 0.22 -11.33 -6.75
CA ALA A 41 -0.84 -10.87 -7.65
C ALA A 41 -0.89 -11.69 -8.95
N MET A 42 0.28 -12.04 -9.51
CA MET A 42 0.36 -12.86 -10.73
C MET A 42 -0.01 -14.33 -10.49
N GLU A 43 0.39 -14.88 -9.34
CA GLU A 43 0.06 -16.25 -8.93
C GLU A 43 -1.43 -16.44 -8.60
N SER A 44 -2.10 -15.36 -8.18
CA SER A 44 -3.51 -15.40 -7.79
C SER A 44 -4.49 -15.26 -8.96
N ILE A 45 -4.02 -14.98 -10.18
CA ILE A 45 -4.89 -14.85 -11.36
C ILE A 45 -5.74 -16.12 -11.54
N PRO A 46 -7.08 -16.00 -11.69
CA PRO A 46 -7.83 -14.79 -12.03
C PRO A 46 -8.36 -13.97 -10.85
N ASP A 47 -8.10 -14.38 -9.62
CA ASP A 47 -8.59 -13.74 -8.40
C ASP A 47 -7.78 -12.48 -8.04
N GLU A 48 -8.41 -11.62 -7.25
CA GLU A 48 -7.79 -10.46 -6.62
C GLU A 48 -7.12 -10.89 -5.30
N VAL A 49 -5.96 -10.32 -4.99
CA VAL A 49 -5.30 -10.48 -3.68
C VAL A 49 -5.34 -9.16 -2.92
N LEU A 50 -5.72 -9.20 -1.65
CA LEU A 50 -5.60 -8.08 -0.70
C LEU A 50 -4.36 -8.31 0.18
N ILE A 51 -3.51 -7.31 0.26
CA ILE A 51 -2.22 -7.35 0.94
C ILE A 51 -2.15 -6.21 1.95
N GLY A 52 -1.79 -6.55 3.19
CA GLY A 52 -1.61 -5.61 4.29
C GLY A 52 -0.14 -5.32 4.57
N PHE A 53 0.15 -4.10 5.04
CA PHE A 53 1.48 -3.63 5.41
C PHE A 53 1.45 -2.83 6.72
N ASP A 54 2.43 -3.09 7.57
CA ASP A 54 2.81 -2.19 8.66
C ASP A 54 4.12 -1.46 8.30
N PRO A 55 4.37 -0.25 8.82
CA PRO A 55 5.68 0.39 8.71
C PRO A 55 6.74 -0.49 9.38
N ASP A 56 7.96 -0.46 8.84
CA ASP A 56 9.12 -1.07 9.50
C ASP A 56 9.79 -0.02 10.41
N PRO A 57 9.60 -0.07 11.74
CA PRO A 57 10.12 0.94 12.67
C PRO A 57 11.65 0.99 12.71
N ASP A 58 12.33 -0.08 12.27
CA ASP A 58 13.79 -0.15 12.20
C ASP A 58 14.34 0.45 10.89
N ARG A 59 13.46 0.79 9.92
CA ARG A 59 13.82 1.34 8.61
C ARG A 59 13.10 2.67 8.36
N PRO A 60 13.56 3.78 8.95
CA PRO A 60 13.02 5.10 8.66
C PRO A 60 13.19 5.47 7.19
N ASN A 61 12.35 6.39 6.71
CA ASN A 61 12.49 6.96 5.38
C ASN A 61 13.89 7.60 5.21
N PRO A 62 14.54 7.42 4.05
CA PRO A 62 15.76 8.15 3.76
C PRO A 62 15.53 9.67 3.77
N GLU A 63 16.45 10.40 4.39
CA GLU A 63 16.38 11.86 4.53
C GLU A 63 16.17 12.57 3.17
N TYR A 64 16.85 12.11 2.12
CA TYR A 64 16.69 12.69 0.78
C TYR A 64 15.25 12.56 0.24
N SER A 65 14.50 11.51 0.61
CA SER A 65 13.12 11.36 0.16
C SER A 65 12.21 12.36 0.87
N GLU A 66 12.41 12.55 2.17
CA GLU A 66 11.71 13.56 2.97
C GLU A 66 12.04 14.99 2.48
N ASP A 67 13.28 15.26 2.09
CA ASP A 67 13.68 16.56 1.54
C ASP A 67 13.03 16.84 0.17
N LEU A 68 12.93 15.82 -0.69
CA LEU A 68 12.40 15.97 -2.04
C LEU A 68 10.87 16.06 -2.06
N PHE A 69 10.18 15.23 -1.27
CA PHE A 69 8.71 15.18 -1.24
C PHE A 69 8.08 16.05 -0.14
N GLY A 70 8.91 16.68 0.70
CA GLY A 70 8.48 17.35 1.92
C GLY A 70 8.30 16.37 3.08
N PRO A 71 8.16 16.84 4.33
CA PRO A 71 8.01 15.94 5.47
C PRO A 71 6.72 15.13 5.35
N SER A 72 6.83 13.83 5.58
CA SER A 72 5.68 12.93 5.66
C SER A 72 4.70 13.40 6.75
N ARG A 73 3.40 13.43 6.41
CA ARG A 73 2.39 14.05 7.28
C ARG A 73 1.79 13.03 8.26
N PRO A 74 1.64 13.36 9.56
CA PRO A 74 1.12 12.46 10.58
C PRO A 74 -0.36 12.12 10.46
N SER A 75 -1.06 12.70 9.47
CA SER A 75 -2.43 12.33 9.14
C SER A 75 -2.56 10.91 8.57
N PHE A 76 -1.45 10.25 8.21
CA PHE A 76 -1.44 8.90 7.67
C PHE A 76 -0.64 7.95 8.56
N SER A 77 -1.24 6.82 8.94
CA SER A 77 -0.58 5.78 9.71
C SER A 77 0.59 5.19 8.91
N GLY A 78 1.71 4.88 9.58
CA GLY A 78 2.90 4.34 8.93
C GLY A 78 3.76 5.33 8.13
N HIS A 79 3.46 6.63 8.16
CA HIS A 79 4.33 7.67 7.62
C HIS A 79 5.74 7.68 8.28
N GLY A 80 6.75 8.16 7.55
CA GLY A 80 8.12 8.33 8.05
C GLY A 80 8.98 7.07 8.06
N TYR A 81 8.44 5.91 7.68
CA TYR A 81 9.14 4.63 7.61
C TYR A 81 8.87 3.93 6.28
N LEU A 82 9.79 3.06 5.88
CA LEU A 82 9.56 2.16 4.76
C LEU A 82 8.43 1.17 5.11
N LEU A 83 7.64 0.76 4.11
CA LEU A 83 6.70 -0.34 4.31
C LEU A 83 7.47 -1.63 4.61
N GLY A 84 7.01 -2.34 5.63
CA GLY A 84 7.57 -3.60 6.07
C GLY A 84 7.19 -4.78 5.17
N ALA A 85 7.28 -5.98 5.76
CA ALA A 85 6.95 -7.21 5.06
C ALA A 85 5.46 -7.23 4.63
N PRO A 86 5.15 -7.67 3.41
CA PRO A 86 3.77 -7.79 2.94
C PRO A 86 3.10 -9.03 3.56
N HIS A 87 1.80 -8.94 3.82
CA HIS A 87 0.99 -10.06 4.30
C HIS A 87 -0.24 -10.26 3.42
N ILE A 88 -0.45 -11.47 2.89
CA ILE A 88 -1.73 -11.80 2.25
C ILE A 88 -2.82 -11.77 3.31
N VAL A 89 -3.80 -10.90 3.11
CA VAL A 89 -4.97 -10.73 3.98
C VAL A 89 -6.13 -11.56 3.44
N ASN A 90 -6.36 -11.50 2.12
CA ASN A 90 -7.44 -12.23 1.47
C ASN A 90 -7.14 -12.50 -0.01
N VAL A 91 -7.77 -13.51 -0.57
CA VAL A 91 -7.80 -13.79 -2.02
C VAL A 91 -9.25 -14.07 -2.40
N GLY A 92 -9.77 -13.39 -3.40
CA GLY A 92 -11.16 -13.54 -3.82
C GLY A 92 -11.46 -12.76 -5.09
N ASP A 93 -12.71 -12.82 -5.53
CA ASP A 93 -13.16 -12.00 -6.65
C ASP A 93 -13.33 -10.52 -6.25
N SER A 94 -13.63 -9.68 -7.24
CA SER A 94 -13.86 -8.24 -7.06
C SER A 94 -14.95 -7.89 -6.04
N TYR A 95 -15.81 -8.84 -5.66
CA TYR A 95 -16.88 -8.63 -4.68
C TYR A 95 -16.47 -9.04 -3.26
N SER A 96 -15.54 -9.99 -3.12
CA SER A 96 -15.24 -10.64 -1.84
C SER A 96 -13.83 -10.35 -1.31
N VAL A 97 -12.92 -9.82 -2.13
CA VAL A 97 -11.53 -9.59 -1.72
C VAL A 97 -11.42 -8.64 -0.51
N HIS A 98 -12.33 -7.68 -0.37
CA HIS A 98 -12.38 -6.74 0.75
C HIS A 98 -13.08 -7.30 2.01
N HIS A 99 -13.66 -8.50 1.95
CA HIS A 99 -14.30 -9.14 3.09
C HIS A 99 -13.26 -9.81 4.00
N VAL A 100 -12.66 -9.02 4.88
CA VAL A 100 -11.68 -9.49 5.86
C VAL A 100 -12.40 -10.26 7.00
N PRO A 101 -11.92 -11.44 7.43
CA PRO A 101 -12.54 -12.19 8.53
C PRO A 101 -12.59 -11.38 9.83
N GLU A 102 -13.67 -11.54 10.60
CA GLU A 102 -13.92 -10.78 11.84
C GLU A 102 -12.79 -10.96 12.87
N GLU A 103 -12.17 -12.13 12.94
CA GLU A 103 -11.00 -12.44 13.80
C GLU A 103 -9.73 -11.61 13.46
N TRP A 104 -9.67 -10.97 12.30
CA TRP A 104 -8.59 -10.03 11.93
C TRP A 104 -8.91 -8.59 12.31
N THR A 105 -10.14 -8.33 12.78
CA THR A 105 -10.55 -7.08 13.42
C THR A 105 -10.45 -7.16 14.96
N ASP A 106 -10.08 -8.32 15.53
CA ASP A 106 -9.85 -8.43 16.96
C ASP A 106 -8.50 -7.77 17.35
N GLY A 107 -8.58 -6.60 17.97
CA GLY A 107 -7.43 -5.74 18.33
C GLY A 107 -7.55 -4.28 17.86
N VAL A 108 -8.64 -3.94 17.18
CA VAL A 108 -8.97 -2.62 16.56
C VAL A 108 -8.75 -1.38 17.44
N PHE A 109 -8.67 -1.51 18.76
CA PHE A 109 -8.68 -0.37 19.69
C PHE A 109 -7.35 -0.07 20.40
N SER A 110 -6.18 -0.50 19.90
CA SER A 110 -4.92 0.03 20.44
C SER A 110 -4.61 1.41 19.86
N GLU A 111 -4.26 2.38 20.71
CA GLU A 111 -4.01 3.78 20.33
C GLU A 111 -2.91 3.94 19.26
N GLU A 112 -2.04 2.94 19.11
CA GLU A 112 -0.97 2.89 18.11
C GLU A 112 -1.44 2.63 16.66
N ARG A 113 -2.69 2.21 16.43
CA ARG A 113 -3.17 1.73 15.11
C ARG A 113 -3.89 2.79 14.27
N GLY A 114 -3.98 4.02 14.76
CA GLY A 114 -4.65 5.13 14.07
C GLY A 114 -6.19 4.99 14.05
N ALA A 115 -6.87 6.00 13.50
CA ALA A 115 -8.33 6.17 13.63
C ALA A 115 -9.19 5.05 13.01
N ARG A 116 -8.60 4.18 12.18
CA ARG A 116 -9.31 3.10 11.47
C ARG A 116 -9.27 1.76 12.20
N GLY A 117 -8.39 1.61 13.21
CA GLY A 117 -8.26 0.39 13.99
C GLY A 117 -8.01 -0.87 13.16
N SER A 118 -7.40 -0.74 11.99
CA SER A 118 -7.10 -1.89 11.15
C SER A 118 -5.86 -2.65 11.66
N ARG A 119 -5.78 -3.96 11.39
CA ARG A 119 -4.61 -4.78 11.73
C ARG A 119 -3.34 -4.26 11.05
N PHE A 120 -3.47 -3.71 9.86
CA PHE A 120 -2.36 -3.13 9.08
C PHE A 120 -2.57 -1.63 8.86
N SER A 121 -1.48 -0.88 8.86
CA SER A 121 -1.49 0.57 8.59
C SER A 121 -1.88 0.93 7.15
N SER A 122 -1.57 0.06 6.19
CA SER A 122 -1.75 0.27 4.75
C SER A 122 -2.21 -1.02 4.06
N PHE A 123 -2.97 -0.88 2.98
CA PHE A 123 -3.46 -1.99 2.16
C PHE A 123 -3.20 -1.73 0.68
N LEU A 124 -2.96 -2.79 -0.08
CA LEU A 124 -2.90 -2.83 -1.54
C LEU A 124 -3.69 -4.03 -2.00
N HIS A 125 -4.45 -3.91 -3.09
CA HIS A 125 -5.03 -5.06 -3.77
C HIS A 125 -4.77 -5.03 -5.28
N SER A 126 -4.91 -6.19 -5.91
CA SER A 126 -4.69 -6.36 -7.35
C SER A 126 -6.01 -6.35 -8.13
N HIS A 127 -6.03 -5.71 -9.30
CA HIS A 127 -7.11 -5.83 -10.28
C HIS A 127 -6.63 -6.62 -11.51
N PRO A 128 -6.74 -7.96 -11.53
CA PRO A 128 -6.30 -8.76 -12.65
C PRO A 128 -7.15 -8.45 -13.89
N ASN A 129 -6.49 -8.30 -15.04
CA ASN A 129 -7.11 -7.97 -16.33
C ASN A 129 -7.82 -6.60 -16.41
N ALA A 130 -7.61 -5.72 -15.44
CA ALA A 130 -8.12 -4.35 -15.46
C ALA A 130 -7.02 -3.33 -15.14
N TYR A 131 -7.26 -2.07 -15.48
CA TYR A 131 -6.36 -0.98 -15.10
C TYR A 131 -6.47 -0.69 -13.60
N ALA A 132 -5.39 -0.18 -13.00
CA ALA A 132 -5.34 0.24 -11.59
C ALA A 132 -6.18 1.51 -11.35
N HIS A 133 -7.50 1.35 -11.30
CA HIS A 133 -8.46 2.37 -10.91
C HIS A 133 -9.37 1.81 -9.82
N PRO A 134 -9.61 2.55 -8.72
CA PRO A 134 -10.52 2.11 -7.68
C PRO A 134 -11.91 1.80 -8.24
N SER A 135 -12.44 0.62 -7.95
CA SER A 135 -13.84 0.28 -8.11
C SER A 135 -14.70 1.08 -7.11
N GLN A 136 -16.02 1.06 -7.26
CA GLN A 136 -16.90 1.64 -6.25
C GLN A 136 -16.71 0.94 -4.89
N SER A 137 -16.56 -0.39 -4.89
CA SER A 137 -16.31 -1.17 -3.67
C SER A 137 -14.97 -0.80 -3.02
N ASP A 138 -13.94 -0.47 -3.81
CA ASP A 138 -12.66 -0.02 -3.27
C ASP A 138 -12.79 1.36 -2.61
N ALA A 139 -13.54 2.28 -3.21
CA ALA A 139 -13.79 3.60 -2.65
C ALA A 139 -14.57 3.51 -1.33
N GLU A 140 -15.56 2.62 -1.27
CA GLU A 140 -16.33 2.33 -0.04
C GLU A 140 -15.43 1.70 1.04
N ALA A 141 -14.63 0.69 0.69
CA ALA A 141 -13.69 0.03 1.60
C ALA A 141 -12.60 0.99 2.11
N ALA A 142 -12.12 1.89 1.26
CA ALA A 142 -11.15 2.91 1.61
C ALA A 142 -11.75 4.08 2.43
N GLN A 143 -13.08 4.10 2.64
CA GLN A 143 -13.82 5.22 3.22
C GLN A 143 -13.42 6.54 2.53
N TRP A 144 -13.42 6.52 1.20
CA TRP A 144 -12.96 7.64 0.40
C TRP A 144 -13.76 8.92 0.72
N THR A 145 -13.04 10.04 0.80
CA THR A 145 -13.60 11.40 0.86
C THR A 145 -13.03 12.21 -0.31
N GLU A 146 -13.72 13.27 -0.73
CA GLU A 146 -13.21 14.20 -1.75
C GLU A 146 -11.93 14.95 -1.33
N GLY A 147 -11.54 14.82 -0.06
CA GLY A 147 -10.55 15.66 0.63
C GLY A 147 -11.21 16.48 1.72
#